data_AF-A0A6L7XDL5-F1
#
_entry.id   AF-A0A6L7XDL5-F1
#
_cell.length_a   1.000
_cell.length_b   1.000
_cell.length_c   1.000
_cell.angle_alpha   90.00
_cell.angle_beta   90.00
_cell.angle_gamma   90.00
#
_symmetry.space_group_name_H-M   'P 1'
#
loop_
_entity.id
_entity.type
_entity.pdbx_description
1 polymer ?
#
loop_
_entity_poly.entity_id
_entity_poly.type
_entity_poly.pdbx_seq_one_letter_code
_entity_poly.pdbx_strand_id
1 'polypeptide(L)' 'MTLAPARSDGPRSALELDVKPIAGALGAEVRGLDPDRLDERAAAALRDALDTHLVIFLPGLGPNVE' A
#
# COMPACT_ATOMS: atom_id res chain seq x y z
N MET A 1 -33.81 -18.15 -15.77
CA MET A 1 -32.36 -17.88 -15.66
C MET A 1 -32.18 -16.92 -14.50
N THR A 2 -31.66 -17.39 -13.37
CA THR A 2 -31.31 -16.54 -12.23
C THR A 2 -29.89 -16.89 -11.87
N LEU A 3 -28.97 -15.96 -12.12
CA LEU A 3 -27.54 -16.13 -11.83
C LEU A 3 -27.36 -16.28 -10.32
N ALA A 4 -26.62 -17.32 -9.90
CA ALA A 4 -26.12 -17.43 -8.54
C ALA A 4 -25.19 -16.23 -8.23
N PRO A 5 -25.12 -15.75 -6.97
CA PRO A 5 -24.18 -14.70 -6.61
C PRO A 5 -22.75 -15.17 -6.93
N ALA A 6 -21.98 -14.28 -7.55
CA ALA A 6 -20.57 -14.51 -7.81
C ALA A 6 -19.90 -14.97 -6.51
N ARG A 7 -19.22 -16.12 -6.55
CA ARG A 7 -18.39 -16.57 -5.43
C ARG A 7 -17.41 -15.45 -5.14
N SER A 8 -17.47 -14.89 -3.93
CA SER A 8 -16.42 -14.03 -3.44
C SER A 8 -15.14 -14.86 -3.45
N ASP A 9 -14.24 -14.57 -4.38
CA ASP A 9 -12.85 -14.96 -4.28
C ASP A 9 -12.37 -14.59 -2.87
N GLY A 10 -11.70 -15.53 -2.20
CA GLY A 10 -11.31 -15.43 -0.80
C GLY A 10 -10.44 -14.21 -0.50
N PRO A 11 -10.07 -13.99 0.78
CA PRO A 11 -9.23 -12.86 1.15
C PRO A 11 -7.92 -12.95 0.38
N ARG A 12 -7.81 -12.11 -0.66
CA ARG A 12 -6.55 -11.70 -1.26
C ARG A 12 -5.74 -11.20 -0.08
N SER A 13 -4.70 -11.91 0.34
CA SER A 13 -3.83 -11.49 1.46
C SER A 13 -3.64 -10.00 1.37
N ALA A 14 -4.26 -9.27 2.31
CA ALA A 14 -4.13 -7.83 2.39
C ALA A 14 -2.64 -7.58 2.56
N LEU A 15 -2.04 -6.82 1.66
CA LEU A 15 -0.69 -6.34 1.85
C LEU A 15 -0.74 -5.46 3.09
N GLU A 16 -0.23 -5.96 4.21
CA GLU A 16 -0.28 -5.26 5.49
C GLU A 16 0.92 -4.31 5.56
N LEU A 17 0.74 -3.11 5.01
CA LEU A 17 1.74 -2.04 5.15
C LEU A 17 1.61 -1.42 6.54
N ASP A 18 2.75 -1.25 7.22
CA ASP A 18 2.82 -0.52 8.48
C ASP A 18 2.93 0.97 8.16
N VAL A 19 1.85 1.72 8.41
CA VAL A 19 1.73 3.15 8.13
C VAL A 19 1.74 3.91 9.46
N LYS A 20 2.84 4.61 9.72
CA LYS A 20 3.05 5.39 10.95
C LYS A 20 2.96 6.89 10.66
N PRO A 21 1.90 7.58 11.13
CA PRO A 21 1.80 9.03 10.99
C PRO A 21 2.95 9.74 11.70
N ILE A 22 3.44 10.83 11.10
CA ILE A 22 4.43 11.70 11.72
C ILE A 22 3.69 12.77 12.52
N ALA A 23 3.84 12.74 13.85
CA ALA A 23 3.14 13.65 14.74
C ALA A 23 3.40 15.14 14.39
N GLY A 24 2.32 15.91 14.29
CA GLY A 24 2.38 17.35 13.98
C GLY A 24 2.59 17.68 12.50
N ALA A 25 2.70 16.67 11.63
CA ALA A 25 2.79 16.82 10.18
C ALA A 25 1.69 16.03 9.49
N LEU A 26 1.40 16.35 8.23
CA LEU A 26 0.43 15.59 7.44
C LEU A 26 0.98 14.22 7.00
N GLY A 27 2.32 14.05 6.94
CA GLY A 27 2.95 12.86 6.36
C GLY A 27 2.96 11.59 7.22
N ALA A 28 3.31 10.46 6.59
CA ALA A 28 3.46 9.16 7.23
C ALA A 28 4.67 8.38 6.71
N GLU A 29 5.27 7.56 7.58
CA GLU A 29 6.28 6.57 7.22
C GLU A 29 5.60 5.25 6.88
N VAL A 30 5.95 4.65 5.74
CA VAL A 30 5.36 3.40 5.26
C VAL A 30 6.43 2.32 5.20
N ARG A 31 6.20 1.21 5.90
CA ARG A 31 7.10 0.05 5.99
C ARG A 31 6.41 -1.23 5.52
N GLY A 32 7.22 -2.26 5.25
CA GLY A 32 6.71 -3.58 4.81
C GLY A 32 6.58 -3.71 3.29
N LEU A 33 7.07 -2.73 2.53
CA LEU A 33 7.19 -2.85 1.08
C LEU A 33 8.37 -3.74 0.69
N ASP A 34 8.12 -4.62 -0.26
CA ASP A 34 9.14 -5.37 -0.98
C ASP A 34 9.41 -4.66 -2.32
N PRO A 35 10.62 -4.11 -2.55
CA PRO A 35 10.94 -3.35 -3.76
C PRO A 35 10.89 -4.22 -5.03
N ASP A 36 11.09 -5.54 -4.92
CA ASP A 36 11.01 -6.46 -6.04
C ASP A 36 9.55 -6.88 -6.35
N ARG A 37 8.60 -6.45 -5.52
CA ARG A 37 7.17 -6.79 -5.62
C ARG A 37 6.26 -5.57 -5.46
N LEU A 38 6.57 -4.51 -6.21
CA LEU A 38 5.69 -3.36 -6.39
C LEU A 38 4.57 -3.68 -7.40
N ASP A 39 3.62 -4.50 -6.99
CA ASP A 39 2.44 -4.85 -7.79
C ASP A 39 1.28 -3.84 -7.62
N GLU A 40 0.17 -4.06 -8.33
CA GLU A 40 -1.02 -3.20 -8.27
C GLU A 40 -1.61 -3.07 -6.85
N ARG A 41 -1.45 -4.11 -6.00
CA ARG A 41 -1.95 -4.05 -4.63
C ARG A 41 -1.08 -3.14 -3.77
N ALA A 42 0.24 -3.23 -3.93
CA ALA A 42 1.18 -2.30 -3.30
C ALA A 42 0.93 -0.86 -3.76
N ALA A 43 0.69 -0.65 -5.07
CA ALA A 43 0.37 0.66 -5.62
C ALA A 43 -0.93 1.23 -5.03
N ALA A 44 -1.99 0.42 -4.93
CA ALA A 44 -3.26 0.85 -4.33
C ALA A 44 -3.09 1.22 -2.84
N ALA A 45 -2.38 0.40 -2.06
CA ALA A 45 -2.14 0.70 -0.64
C ALA A 45 -1.29 1.96 -0.43
N LEU A 46 -0.28 2.18 -1.29
CA LEU A 46 0.51 3.41 -1.28
C LEU A 46 -0.30 4.63 -1.68
N ARG A 47 -1.22 4.48 -2.64
CA ARG A 47 -2.12 5.54 -3.06
C ARG A 47 -3.04 5.97 -1.91
N ASP A 48 -3.64 5.00 -1.21
CA ASP A 48 -4.50 5.29 -0.05
C ASP A 48 -3.73 5.99 1.07
N ALA A 49 -2.49 5.55 1.36
CA ALA A 49 -1.62 6.20 2.32
C ALA A 49 -1.26 7.64 1.90
N LEU A 50 -0.98 7.86 0.61
CA LEU A 50 -0.67 9.18 0.07
C LEU A 50 -1.89 10.11 0.10
N ASP A 51 -3.07 9.64 -0.27
CA ASP A 51 -4.29 10.46 -0.26
C ASP A 51 -4.65 10.87 1.19
N THR A 52 -4.36 10.01 2.17
CA THR A 52 -4.60 10.27 3.61
C THR A 52 -3.56 11.20 4.22
N HIS A 53 -2.27 11.01 3.89
CA HIS A 53 -1.16 11.67 4.56
C HIS A 53 -0.46 12.75 3.72
N LEU A 54 -0.85 12.93 2.45
CA LEU A 54 -0.32 13.90 1.48
C LEU A 54 1.17 13.75 1.10
N VAL A 55 1.97 13.16 1.98
CA VAL A 55 3.40 12.88 1.84
C VAL A 55 3.69 11.55 2.54
N ILE A 56 4.40 10.65 1.85
CA ILE A 56 4.82 9.36 2.43
C ILE A 56 6.33 9.18 2.32
N PHE A 57 6.92 8.59 3.36
CA PHE A 57 8.35 8.25 3.42
C PHE A 57 8.51 6.73 3.30
N LEU A 58 9.39 6.29 2.39
CA LEU A 58 9.62 4.88 2.05
C LEU A 58 11.04 4.46 2.43
N PRO A 59 11.36 4.28 3.73
CA PRO A 59 12.69 3.89 4.16
C PRO A 59 13.08 2.53 3.59
N GLY A 60 14.34 2.39 3.15
CA GLY A 60 14.85 1.13 2.58
C GLY A 60 14.57 0.94 1.09
N LEU A 61 13.68 1.72 0.49
CA LEU A 61 13.61 1.87 -0.97
C LEU A 61 14.72 2.86 -1.39
N GLY A 62 15.94 2.34 -1.55
CA GLY A 62 17.03 3.09 -2.16
C GLY A 62 16.86 3.07 -3.69
N PRO A 63 16.56 4.20 -4.35
CA PRO A 63 16.57 4.23 -5.80
C PRO A 63 18.01 4.04 -6.28
N ASN A 64 18.32 2.87 -6.84
CA ASN A 64 19.47 2.74 -7.73
C ASN A 64 19.01 3.19 -9.11
N VAL A 65 19.56 4.32 -9.55
CA VAL A 65 19.48 4.74 -10.95
C VAL A 65 20.75 4.17 -11.59
N GLU A 66 20.67 2.95 -12.14
CA GLU A 66 21.70 2.47 -13.07
C GLU A 66 21.59 3.16 -14.42
#